data_AF-A0A4P6U0X9-F1
#
_entry.id   AF-A0A4P6U0X9-F1
#
_cell.length_a   1.000
_cell.length_b   1.000
_cell.length_c   1.000
_cell.angle_alpha   90.00
_cell.angle_beta   90.00
_cell.angle_gamma   90.00
#
_symmetry.space_group_name_H-M   'P 1'
#
loop_
_entity.id
_entity.type
_entity.pdbx_description
1 polymer ?
#
loop_
_entity_poly.entity_id
_entity_poly.type
_entity_poly.pdbx_seq_one_letter_code
_entity_poly.pdbx_strand_id
1 'polypeptide(L)'
;MRDRRAVREPIRLERPLESFVEELALCVATHGDKGPALLWPEDFNTLPELLRISRPAYPRAGWRRAGGLPAGATVEHPERPGVPTPEAELLSSALGERLGLRVRPSYWFLRSMSVGGRQPSGAVERILTVLEGACRCKLTRETGAHDARPHDTVDLRLRAGGTLFVPRDHAYELLDVHTPTVLLELALGEAA
;
A
#
# COMPACT_ATOMS: atom_id res chain seq x y z
N MET A 1 40.88 0.18 28.11
CA MET A 1 39.99 -0.59 27.22
C MET A 1 38.88 0.36 26.78
N ARG A 2 39.01 0.99 25.61
CA ARG A 2 38.02 1.96 25.09
C ARG A 2 36.98 1.18 24.28
N ASP A 3 35.77 1.12 24.81
CA ASP A 3 34.61 0.56 24.15
C ASP A 3 34.17 1.51 23.02
N ARG A 4 34.61 1.22 21.79
CA ARG A 4 34.15 1.92 20.59
C ARG A 4 32.74 1.40 20.30
N ARG A 5 31.74 2.07 20.87
CA ARG A 5 30.36 1.99 20.36
C ARG A 5 30.42 2.23 18.86
N ALA A 6 30.19 1.20 18.07
CA ALA A 6 29.97 1.32 16.64
C ALA A 6 28.76 2.24 16.47
N VAL A 7 29.02 3.49 16.08
CA VAL A 7 27.98 4.39 15.59
C VAL A 7 27.46 3.72 14.33
N ARG A 8 26.34 3.00 14.43
CA ARG A 8 25.63 2.53 13.25
C ARG A 8 25.22 3.79 12.49
N GLU A 9 25.78 3.97 11.30
CA GLU A 9 25.33 5.03 10.41
C GLU A 9 23.80 4.92 10.26
N PRO A 10 23.08 6.05 10.29
CA PRO A 10 21.65 6.02 10.06
C PRO A 10 21.42 5.41 8.68
N ILE A 11 20.63 4.33 8.63
CA ILE A 11 20.19 3.73 7.37
C ILE A 11 19.41 4.82 6.63
N ARG A 12 19.84 5.17 5.41
CA ARG A 12 19.20 6.17 4.57
C ARG A 12 18.57 5.50 3.36
N LEU A 13 17.50 6.10 2.85
CA LEU A 13 16.95 5.71 1.56
C LEU A 13 17.98 6.02 0.48
N GLU A 14 18.04 5.17 -0.53
CA GLU A 14 18.79 5.51 -1.74
C GLU A 14 18.07 6.64 -2.47
N ARG A 15 18.84 7.46 -3.19
CA ARG A 15 18.34 8.66 -3.88
C ARG A 15 17.06 8.42 -4.72
N PRO A 16 16.89 7.31 -5.47
CA PRO A 16 15.65 7.08 -6.22
C PRO A 16 14.41 6.94 -5.33
N LEU A 17 14.55 6.34 -4.13
CA LEU A 17 13.46 6.22 -3.17
C LEU A 17 13.25 7.52 -2.39
N GLU A 18 14.30 8.31 -2.15
CA GLU A 18 14.16 9.66 -1.60
C GLU A 18 13.32 10.56 -2.53
N SER A 19 13.63 10.59 -3.83
CA SER A 19 12.82 11.32 -4.83
C SER A 19 11.37 10.85 -4.83
N PHE A 20 11.16 9.54 -4.74
CA PHE A 20 9.81 8.98 -4.69
C PHE A 20 9.02 9.43 -3.46
N VAL A 21 9.68 9.54 -2.30
CA VAL A 21 9.05 10.08 -1.09
C VAL A 21 8.59 11.53 -1.30
N GLU A 22 9.38 12.35 -2.01
CA GLU A 22 9.01 13.72 -2.36
C GLU A 22 7.79 13.76 -3.30
N GLU A 23 7.76 12.87 -4.30
CA GLU A 23 6.60 12.71 -5.20
C GLU A 23 5.33 12.27 -4.44
N LEU A 24 5.45 11.33 -3.51
CA LEU A 24 4.34 10.90 -2.65
C LEU A 24 3.84 12.05 -1.78
N ALA A 25 4.74 12.80 -1.16
CA ALA A 25 4.37 13.94 -0.32
C ALA A 25 3.65 15.02 -1.13
N LEU A 26 4.13 15.32 -2.35
CA LEU A 26 3.46 16.24 -3.27
C LEU A 26 2.09 15.71 -3.70
N CYS A 27 1.97 14.41 -3.96
CA CYS A 27 0.71 13.77 -4.32
C CYS A 27 -0.33 13.94 -3.20
N VAL A 28 0.04 13.64 -1.95
CA VAL A 28 -0.82 13.81 -0.76
C VAL A 28 -1.23 15.28 -0.61
N ALA A 29 -0.29 16.21 -0.67
CA ALA A 29 -0.57 17.64 -0.54
C ALA A 29 -1.50 18.17 -1.66
N THR A 30 -1.40 17.59 -2.86
CA THR A 30 -2.18 18.05 -4.03
C THR A 30 -3.57 17.45 -4.09
N HIS A 31 -3.75 16.22 -3.61
CA HIS A 31 -4.95 15.41 -3.83
C HIS A 31 -5.74 15.09 -2.57
N GLY A 32 -5.21 15.38 -1.37
CA GLY A 32 -5.86 15.07 -0.09
C GLY A 32 -7.31 15.53 0.00
N ASP A 33 -7.63 16.70 -0.57
CA ASP A 33 -8.98 17.28 -0.62
C ASP A 33 -9.67 17.14 -2.00
N LYS A 34 -8.94 16.71 -3.03
CA LYS A 34 -9.46 16.66 -4.42
C LYS A 34 -9.96 15.30 -4.84
N GLY A 35 -9.43 14.22 -4.28
CA GLY A 35 -9.82 12.86 -4.65
C GLY A 35 -8.65 11.91 -4.88
N PRO A 36 -8.93 10.66 -5.26
CA PRO A 36 -7.90 9.66 -5.48
C PRO A 36 -6.99 10.00 -6.66
N ALA A 37 -5.72 9.58 -6.57
CA ALA A 37 -4.73 9.83 -7.59
C ALA A 37 -3.85 8.60 -7.84
N LEU A 38 -3.58 8.31 -9.11
CA LEU A 38 -2.65 7.27 -9.52
C LEU A 38 -1.31 7.92 -9.88
N LEU A 39 -0.24 7.46 -9.24
CA LEU A 39 1.12 7.92 -9.41
C LEU A 39 1.97 6.81 -10.03
N TRP A 40 2.88 7.22 -10.91
CA TRP A 40 4.01 6.44 -11.37
C TRP A 40 5.27 7.25 -11.09
N PRO A 41 6.38 6.60 -10.66
CA PRO A 41 7.62 7.30 -10.43
C PRO A 41 8.09 8.06 -11.68
N GLU A 42 8.51 9.31 -11.53
CA GLU A 42 9.05 10.10 -12.64
C GLU A 42 10.50 9.69 -12.99
N ASP A 43 11.31 9.35 -11.99
CA ASP A 43 12.66 8.85 -12.18
C ASP A 43 12.65 7.37 -12.61
N PHE A 44 13.31 7.10 -13.75
CA PHE A 44 13.43 5.76 -14.34
C PHE A 44 14.12 4.74 -13.42
N ASN A 45 14.93 5.20 -12.45
CA ASN A 45 15.61 4.34 -11.47
C ASN A 45 14.72 3.99 -10.27
N THR A 46 13.68 4.79 -10.01
CA THR A 46 12.84 4.58 -8.84
C THR A 46 12.03 3.30 -8.94
N LEU A 47 11.48 2.99 -10.10
CA LEU A 47 10.67 1.77 -10.26
C LEU A 47 11.48 0.50 -9.94
N PRO A 48 12.70 0.28 -10.49
CA PRO A 48 13.55 -0.83 -10.07
C PRO A 48 13.80 -0.91 -8.56
N GLU A 49 14.13 0.21 -7.90
CA GLU A 49 14.39 0.20 -6.45
C GLU A 49 13.12 -0.03 -5.63
N LEU A 50 11.99 0.53 -6.04
CA LEU A 50 10.69 0.32 -5.41
C LEU A 50 10.30 -1.16 -5.45
N LEU A 51 10.55 -1.83 -6.58
CA LEU A 51 10.26 -3.26 -6.73
C LEU A 51 11.24 -4.16 -5.96
N ARG A 52 12.42 -3.64 -5.60
CA ARG A 52 13.44 -4.34 -4.78
C ARG A 52 13.21 -4.26 -3.28
N ILE A 53 12.26 -3.43 -2.82
CA ILE A 53 11.89 -3.39 -1.40
C ILE A 53 11.64 -4.82 -0.90
N SER A 54 12.41 -5.21 0.11
CA SER A 54 12.32 -6.53 0.74
C SER A 54 10.89 -6.79 1.19
N ARG A 55 10.45 -8.04 1.01
CA ARG A 55 9.09 -8.48 1.34
C ARG A 55 9.15 -9.49 2.48
N PRO A 56 8.19 -9.49 3.41
CA PRO A 56 8.07 -10.58 4.37
C PRO A 56 7.96 -11.91 3.65
N ALA A 57 8.51 -12.97 4.24
CA ALA A 57 8.38 -14.30 3.68
C ALA A 57 6.88 -14.65 3.56
N TYR A 58 6.47 -15.03 2.35
CA TYR A 58 5.14 -15.58 2.11
C TYR A 58 4.91 -16.75 3.08
N PRO A 59 3.80 -16.81 3.83
CA PRO A 59 3.53 -17.96 4.70
C PRO A 59 3.27 -19.19 3.83
N ARG A 60 4.31 -19.94 3.47
CA ARG A 60 4.21 -21.11 2.58
C ARG A 60 3.39 -22.27 3.17
N ALA A 61 3.26 -22.33 4.50
CA ALA A 61 2.55 -23.39 5.20
C ALA A 61 1.09 -22.97 5.49
N GLY A 62 0.18 -23.34 4.59
CA GLY A 62 -1.27 -23.10 4.78
C GLY A 62 -2.06 -22.90 3.49
N TRP A 63 -1.37 -22.70 2.36
CA TRP A 63 -1.99 -22.44 1.07
C TRP A 63 -2.42 -23.76 0.43
N ARG A 64 -3.58 -24.31 0.85
CA ARG A 64 -4.21 -25.38 0.07
C ARG A 64 -4.52 -24.81 -1.31
N ARG A 65 -4.01 -25.44 -2.38
CA ARG A 65 -4.45 -25.14 -3.75
C ARG A 65 -5.98 -25.10 -3.75
N ALA A 66 -6.58 -24.09 -4.36
CA ALA A 66 -8.01 -23.99 -4.64
C ALA A 66 -8.48 -25.04 -5.68
N GLY A 67 -7.99 -26.28 -5.58
CA GLY A 67 -8.31 -27.42 -6.44
C GLY A 67 -9.10 -28.51 -5.72
N GLY A 68 -9.80 -28.17 -4.62
CA GLY A 68 -10.56 -29.17 -3.85
C GLY A 68 -11.34 -28.59 -2.67
N LEU A 69 -11.81 -27.35 -2.76
CA LEU A 69 -12.71 -26.80 -1.76
C LEU A 69 -14.16 -27.16 -2.14
N PRO A 70 -14.95 -27.76 -1.23
CA PRO A 70 -16.36 -28.02 -1.49
C PRO A 70 -17.12 -26.70 -1.73
N ALA A 71 -18.16 -26.74 -2.56
CA ALA A 71 -19.06 -25.61 -2.79
C ALA A 71 -19.58 -25.09 -1.43
N GLY A 72 -19.11 -23.90 -1.02
CA GLY A 72 -19.35 -23.33 0.30
C GLY A 72 -18.10 -22.83 1.04
N ALA A 73 -16.90 -22.93 0.46
CA ALA A 73 -15.69 -22.39 1.09
C ALA A 73 -15.75 -20.86 1.26
N THR A 74 -15.58 -20.46 2.51
CA THR A 74 -15.53 -19.07 3.01
C THR A 74 -14.56 -18.21 2.21
N VAL A 75 -15.00 -16.98 1.88
CA VAL A 75 -14.17 -15.92 1.29
C VAL A 75 -12.87 -15.81 2.10
N GLU A 76 -11.75 -16.26 1.53
CA GLU A 76 -10.45 -16.18 2.19
C GLU A 76 -10.04 -14.71 2.30
N HIS A 77 -9.82 -14.25 3.53
CA HIS A 77 -9.42 -12.87 3.78
C HIS A 77 -7.98 -12.61 3.28
N PRO A 78 -7.68 -11.39 2.81
CA PRO A 78 -6.31 -10.96 2.53
C PRO A 78 -5.41 -11.17 3.75
N GLU A 79 -4.24 -11.77 3.54
CA GLU A 79 -3.28 -11.97 4.63
C GLU A 79 -2.43 -10.70 4.80
N ARG A 80 -2.35 -10.22 6.05
CA ARG A 80 -1.46 -9.11 6.45
C ARG A 80 -0.35 -9.65 7.36
N PRO A 81 0.91 -9.63 6.93
CA PRO A 81 2.03 -9.91 7.82
C PRO A 81 2.05 -8.92 8.99
N GLY A 82 2.35 -9.43 10.19
CA GLY A 82 2.34 -8.62 11.41
C GLY A 82 3.56 -7.69 11.58
N VAL A 83 4.64 -7.87 10.80
CA VAL A 83 5.89 -7.11 10.95
C VAL A 83 6.33 -6.55 9.59
N PRO A 84 6.41 -5.22 9.42
CA PRO A 84 6.99 -4.59 8.24
C PRO A 84 8.49 -4.86 8.10
N THR A 85 9.04 -4.72 6.89
CA THR A 85 10.48 -4.84 6.66
C THR A 85 11.19 -3.54 7.02
N PRO A 86 12.50 -3.57 7.34
CA PRO A 86 13.28 -2.36 7.63
C PRO A 86 13.20 -1.31 6.51
N GLU A 87 13.13 -1.74 5.25
CA GLU A 87 13.02 -0.86 4.09
C GLU A 87 11.64 -0.18 4.01
N ALA A 88 10.56 -0.89 4.32
CA ALA A 88 9.23 -0.30 4.41
C ALA A 88 9.09 0.66 5.60
N GLU A 89 9.69 0.32 6.74
CA GLU A 89 9.79 1.23 7.90
C GLU A 89 10.54 2.50 7.52
N LEU A 90 11.68 2.38 6.85
CA LEU A 90 12.48 3.53 6.43
C LEU A 90 11.73 4.42 5.43
N LEU A 91 11.04 3.82 4.46
CA LEU A 91 10.19 4.55 3.51
C LEU A 91 9.06 5.29 4.25
N SER A 92 8.39 4.62 5.19
CA SER A 92 7.31 5.22 5.98
C SER A 92 7.81 6.34 6.89
N SER A 93 8.98 6.18 7.51
CA SER A 93 9.61 7.20 8.36
C SER A 93 9.96 8.43 7.55
N ALA A 94 10.61 8.25 6.40
CA ALA A 94 10.98 9.37 5.52
C ALA A 94 9.74 10.12 5.02
N LEU A 95 8.68 9.41 4.62
CA LEU A 95 7.43 10.04 4.22
C LEU A 95 6.76 10.77 5.39
N GLY A 96 6.77 10.17 6.59
CA GLY A 96 6.23 10.79 7.80
C GLY A 96 6.96 12.06 8.21
N GLU A 97 8.30 12.08 8.10
CA GLU A 97 9.11 13.27 8.31
C GLU A 97 8.76 14.39 7.32
N ARG A 98 8.55 14.05 6.04
CA ARG A 98 8.16 15.04 5.02
C ARG A 98 6.75 15.58 5.22
N LEU A 99 5.82 14.75 5.67
CA LEU A 99 4.42 15.13 5.88
C LEU A 99 4.16 15.72 7.28
N GLY A 100 5.09 15.56 8.23
CA GLY A 100 4.86 15.90 9.64
C GLY A 100 3.81 15.00 10.31
N LEU A 101 3.69 13.74 9.89
CA LEU A 101 2.67 12.79 10.34
C LEU A 101 3.28 11.42 10.61
N ARG A 102 2.64 10.60 11.46
CA ARG A 102 3.01 9.18 11.55
C ARG A 102 2.47 8.44 10.34
N VAL A 103 3.35 7.65 9.71
CA VAL A 103 3.02 6.75 8.61
C VAL A 103 3.26 5.32 9.07
N ARG A 104 2.28 4.44 8.88
CA ARG A 104 2.40 3.02 9.24
C ARG A 104 2.44 2.16 7.98
N PRO A 105 3.53 1.41 7.73
CA PRO A 105 3.60 0.48 6.63
C PRO A 105 2.90 -0.83 6.99
N SER A 106 2.22 -1.45 6.02
CA SER A 106 1.72 -2.81 6.14
C SER A 106 1.72 -3.51 4.78
N TYR A 107 1.91 -4.83 4.80
CA TYR A 107 1.89 -5.63 3.58
C TYR A 107 0.56 -6.33 3.38
N TRP A 108 0.20 -6.50 2.12
CA TRP A 108 -0.97 -7.25 1.70
C TRP A 108 -0.56 -8.35 0.74
N PHE A 109 -0.89 -9.58 1.10
CA PHE A 109 -0.71 -10.74 0.25
C PHE A 109 -2.05 -11.21 -0.29
N LEU A 110 -2.24 -11.02 -1.60
CA LEU A 110 -3.43 -11.44 -2.31
C LEU A 110 -3.14 -12.71 -3.10
N ARG A 111 -3.94 -13.75 -2.86
CA ARG A 111 -3.84 -15.02 -3.60
C ARG A 111 -4.40 -14.86 -5.01
N SER A 112 -3.97 -15.72 -5.93
CA SER A 112 -4.68 -15.86 -7.21
C SER A 112 -6.14 -16.23 -6.96
N MET A 113 -7.05 -15.61 -7.69
CA MET A 113 -8.51 -15.71 -7.57
C MET A 113 -9.06 -15.26 -6.21
N SER A 114 -8.27 -14.58 -5.37
CA SER A 114 -8.77 -13.98 -4.14
C SER A 114 -9.43 -12.63 -4.41
N VAL A 115 -10.42 -12.31 -3.59
CA VAL A 115 -10.88 -10.94 -3.37
C VAL A 115 -10.09 -10.42 -2.18
N GLY A 116 -9.32 -9.35 -2.38
CA GLY A 116 -8.47 -8.77 -1.35
C GLY A 116 -9.24 -8.03 -0.26
N GLY A 117 -10.55 -8.21 -0.16
CA GLY A 117 -11.42 -7.58 0.82
C GLY A 117 -11.66 -6.09 0.55
N ARG A 118 -12.80 -5.60 1.02
CA ARG A 118 -13.10 -4.18 1.07
C ARG A 118 -12.46 -3.57 2.31
N GLN A 119 -11.74 -2.47 2.14
CA GLN A 119 -11.41 -1.58 3.24
C GLN A 119 -12.45 -0.46 3.32
N PRO A 120 -13.12 -0.31 4.48
CA PRO A 120 -14.03 0.80 4.67
C PRO A 120 -13.27 2.12 4.61
N SER A 121 -13.97 3.20 4.27
CA SER A 121 -13.37 4.51 4.49
C SER A 121 -13.06 4.69 5.98
N GLY A 122 -12.08 5.53 6.27
CA GLY A 122 -11.71 5.84 7.64
C GLY A 122 -11.08 7.22 7.72
N ALA A 123 -10.69 7.60 8.93
CA ALA A 123 -10.07 8.89 9.21
C ALA A 123 -8.65 9.05 8.63
N VAL A 124 -8.11 8.00 8.01
CA VAL A 124 -6.71 7.82 7.66
C VAL A 124 -6.61 7.68 6.14
N GLU A 125 -5.76 8.50 5.52
CA GLU A 125 -5.44 8.40 4.09
C GLU A 125 -4.50 7.22 3.87
N ARG A 126 -4.50 6.67 2.66
CA ARG A 126 -3.69 5.49 2.35
C ARG A 126 -2.97 5.64 1.03
N ILE A 127 -1.77 5.09 0.96
CA ILE A 127 -1.02 4.92 -0.29
C ILE A 127 -0.86 3.42 -0.51
N LEU A 128 -1.34 2.93 -1.65
CA LEU A 128 -1.25 1.53 -2.04
C LEU A 128 -0.27 1.39 -3.20
N THR A 129 0.86 0.72 -2.96
CA THR A 129 1.85 0.44 -4.00
C THR A 129 1.89 -1.05 -4.29
N VAL A 130 1.69 -1.44 -5.56
CA VAL A 130 1.86 -2.84 -5.96
C VAL A 130 3.34 -3.13 -6.17
N LEU A 131 3.91 -4.03 -5.38
CA LEU A 131 5.30 -4.46 -5.49
C LEU A 131 5.48 -5.66 -6.42
N GLU A 132 4.42 -6.46 -6.60
CA GLU A 132 4.42 -7.64 -7.47
C GLU A 132 3.01 -7.95 -7.96
N GLY A 133 2.91 -8.44 -9.20
CA GLY A 133 1.64 -8.89 -9.76
C GLY A 133 0.75 -7.74 -10.22
N ALA A 134 -0.56 -7.93 -10.12
CA ALA A 134 -1.57 -6.98 -10.53
C ALA A 134 -2.92 -7.32 -9.92
N CYS A 135 -3.69 -6.29 -9.59
CA CYS A 135 -5.07 -6.42 -9.13
C CYS A 135 -5.93 -5.28 -9.70
N ARG A 136 -7.24 -5.47 -9.70
CA ARG A 136 -8.19 -4.38 -9.91
C ARG A 136 -8.45 -3.70 -8.56
N CYS A 137 -8.59 -2.39 -8.55
CA CYS A 137 -8.95 -1.62 -7.37
C CYS A 137 -10.20 -0.82 -7.71
N LYS A 138 -11.27 -1.06 -6.96
CA LYS A 138 -12.50 -0.29 -7.02
C LYS A 138 -12.54 0.66 -5.84
N LEU A 139 -12.52 1.95 -6.10
CA LEU A 139 -12.69 3.02 -5.12
C LEU A 139 -14.15 3.45 -5.10
N THR A 140 -14.67 3.71 -3.91
CA THR A 140 -16.02 4.25 -3.72
C THR A 140 -15.95 5.36 -2.69
N ARG A 141 -16.44 6.55 -3.05
CA ARG A 141 -16.62 7.64 -2.08
C ARG A 141 -17.78 7.30 -1.14
N GLU A 142 -17.50 7.28 0.16
CA GLU A 142 -18.50 7.09 1.20
C GLU A 142 -18.98 8.47 1.67
N THR A 143 -20.06 8.99 1.08
CA THR A 143 -20.65 10.26 1.53
C THR A 143 -21.40 10.08 2.84
N GLY A 144 -21.16 10.96 3.81
CA GLY A 144 -21.99 11.05 5.01
C GLY A 144 -23.40 11.50 4.65
N ALA A 145 -24.37 10.58 4.77
CA ALA A 145 -25.84 10.70 4.90
C ALA A 145 -26.66 11.76 4.10
N HIS A 146 -26.10 12.74 3.40
CA HIS A 146 -26.84 13.89 2.90
C HIS A 146 -26.81 14.17 1.40
N ASP A 147 -26.04 13.44 0.61
CA ASP A 147 -26.12 13.55 -0.86
C ASP A 147 -26.19 12.16 -1.50
N ALA A 148 -27.40 11.75 -1.85
CA ALA A 148 -27.72 10.57 -2.63
C ALA A 148 -27.43 10.80 -4.13
N ARG A 149 -26.24 11.32 -4.45
CA ARG A 149 -25.73 11.32 -5.83
C ARG A 149 -25.13 9.94 -6.13
N PRO A 150 -25.13 9.48 -7.40
CA PRO A 150 -24.52 8.21 -7.76
C PRO A 150 -23.10 8.17 -7.20
N HIS A 151 -22.79 7.10 -6.47
CA HIS A 151 -21.47 6.90 -5.89
C HIS A 151 -20.41 7.12 -6.96
N ASP A 152 -19.53 8.11 -6.78
CA ASP A 152 -18.37 8.29 -7.64
C ASP A 152 -17.46 7.07 -7.41
N THR A 153 -17.67 6.04 -8.23
CA THR A 153 -16.86 4.84 -8.21
C THR A 153 -15.79 4.96 -9.27
N VAL A 154 -14.54 4.85 -8.86
CA VAL A 154 -13.40 4.75 -9.79
C VAL A 154 -12.95 3.31 -9.81
N ASP A 155 -12.79 2.78 -11.01
CA ASP A 155 -12.35 1.42 -11.22
C ASP A 155 -11.07 1.43 -12.05
N LEU A 156 -10.00 0.87 -11.49
CA LEU A 156 -8.69 0.91 -12.11
C LEU A 156 -7.93 -0.41 -11.93
N ARG A 157 -6.96 -0.65 -12.81
CA ARG A 157 -6.06 -1.79 -12.71
C ARG A 157 -4.70 -1.35 -12.21
N LEU A 158 -4.32 -1.84 -11.03
CA LEU A 158 -3.00 -1.66 -10.46
C LEU A 158 -2.08 -2.80 -10.92
N ARG A 159 -0.84 -2.46 -11.26
CA ARG A 159 0.22 -3.38 -11.67
C ARG A 159 1.49 -3.05 -10.90
N ALA A 160 2.45 -3.97 -10.84
CA ALA A 160 3.75 -3.72 -10.23
C ALA A 160 4.32 -2.34 -10.60
N GLY A 161 4.62 -1.53 -9.58
CA GLY A 161 5.07 -0.14 -9.70
C GLY A 161 3.98 0.92 -9.61
N GLY A 162 2.71 0.55 -9.81
CA GLY A 162 1.59 1.47 -9.72
C GLY A 162 1.29 1.81 -8.26
N THR A 163 1.20 3.11 -7.98
CA THR A 163 0.92 3.64 -6.65
C THR A 163 -0.34 4.46 -6.64
N LEU A 164 -1.29 4.09 -5.78
CA LEU A 164 -2.58 4.74 -5.66
C LEU A 164 -2.67 5.48 -4.32
N PHE A 165 -2.93 6.77 -4.37
CA PHE A 165 -3.37 7.55 -3.21
C PHE A 165 -4.89 7.43 -3.04
N VAL A 166 -5.31 7.06 -1.84
CA VAL A 166 -6.70 6.92 -1.40
C VAL A 166 -6.95 7.95 -0.30
N PRO A 167 -7.71 9.02 -0.58
CA PRO A 167 -8.03 10.05 0.39
C PRO A 167 -8.90 9.53 1.53
N ARG A 168 -9.10 10.39 2.53
CA ARG A 168 -10.14 10.20 3.54
C ARG A 168 -11.51 10.09 2.83
N ASP A 169 -12.44 9.41 3.48
CA ASP A 169 -13.81 9.22 2.97
C ASP A 169 -13.93 8.34 1.72
N HIS A 170 -12.86 7.65 1.32
CA HIS A 170 -12.89 6.66 0.25
C HIS A 170 -12.68 5.25 0.81
N ALA A 171 -13.59 4.35 0.47
CA ALA A 171 -13.38 2.93 0.59
C ALA A 171 -12.71 2.40 -0.68
N TYR A 172 -11.94 1.32 -0.54
CA TYR A 172 -11.40 0.61 -1.69
C TYR A 172 -11.59 -0.89 -1.56
N GLU A 173 -11.71 -1.56 -2.69
CA GLU A 173 -11.82 -3.00 -2.78
C GLU A 173 -10.82 -3.54 -3.81
N LEU A 174 -10.02 -4.53 -3.40
CA LEU A 174 -9.05 -5.17 -4.28
C LEU A 174 -9.68 -6.44 -4.88
N LEU A 175 -9.75 -6.48 -6.21
CA LEU A 175 -10.51 -7.44 -7.00
C LEU A 175 -9.63 -8.08 -8.09
N ASP A 176 -10.18 -9.12 -8.73
CA ASP A 176 -9.66 -9.71 -9.99
C ASP A 176 -8.14 -10.02 -9.95
N VAL A 177 -7.68 -10.64 -8.86
CA VAL A 177 -6.28 -10.99 -8.65
C VAL A 177 -5.95 -12.26 -9.43
N HIS A 178 -5.44 -12.13 -10.66
CA HIS A 178 -5.15 -13.32 -11.49
C HIS A 178 -3.83 -14.02 -11.13
N THR A 179 -2.86 -13.27 -10.60
CA THR A 179 -1.56 -13.78 -10.13
C THR A 179 -1.35 -13.37 -8.67
N PRO A 180 -0.60 -14.14 -7.87
CA PRO A 180 -0.21 -13.70 -6.53
C PRO A 180 0.30 -12.26 -6.57
N THR A 181 -0.26 -11.41 -5.72
CA THR A 181 -0.01 -9.97 -5.73
C THR A 181 0.42 -9.52 -4.35
N VAL A 182 1.45 -8.69 -4.31
CA VAL A 182 1.99 -8.10 -3.08
C VAL A 182 1.79 -6.59 -3.16
N LEU A 183 1.13 -6.03 -2.15
CA LEU A 183 1.02 -4.58 -1.99
C LEU A 183 1.70 -4.13 -0.71
N LEU A 184 2.27 -2.93 -0.75
CA LEU A 184 2.64 -2.14 0.40
C LEU A 184 1.57 -1.05 0.58
N GLU A 185 0.91 -1.06 1.72
CA GLU A 185 0.01 0.00 2.17
C GLU A 185 0.76 0.90 3.15
N LEU A 186 0.76 2.21 2.92
CA LEU A 186 1.20 3.23 3.88
C LEU A 186 -0.03 3.97 4.39
N ALA A 187 -0.36 3.81 5.67
CA ALA A 187 -1.47 4.49 6.32
C ALA A 187 -1.00 5.80 6.96
N LEU A 188 -1.60 6.93 6.58
CA LEU A 188 -1.21 8.29 6.93
C LEU A 188 -2.13 8.89 8.02
N GLY A 189 -1.57 9.24 9.17
CA GLY A 189 -2.28 10.12 10.11
C GLY A 189 -2.79 9.47 11.39
N GLU A 190 -1.91 8.80 12.11
CA GLU A 190 -1.89 9.09 13.55
C GLU A 190 -1.01 10.33 13.74
N ALA A 191 -1.48 11.34 14.48
CA ALA A 191 -0.59 12.42 14.91
C ALA A 191 0.55 11.78 15.74
N ALA A 192 1.78 12.21 15.49
CA ALA A 192 2.97 11.73 16.19
C ALA A 192 2.95 12.13 17.67
#